data_AF-A0A958C587-F1
#
_entry.id   AF-A0A958C587-F1
#
_cell.length_a   1.000
_cell.length_b   1.000
_cell.length_c   1.000
_cell.angle_alpha   90.00
_cell.angle_beta   90.00
_cell.angle_gamma   90.00
#
_symmetry.space_group_name_H-M   'P 1'
#
loop_
_entity.id
_entity.type
_entity.pdbx_description
1 polymer ?
#
loop_
_entity_poly.entity_id
_entity_poly.type
_entity_poly.pdbx_seq_one_letter_code
_entity_poly.pdbx_strand_id
1 'polypeptide(L)' 'MPEADRAEVLAALRAVDAVVIFAEDTAERQVDAIRPDIYVKGGDWQSGARRPLEAAVVESYGGLVRFMPYLPGRSTSE' A
#
# COMPACT_ATOMS: atom_id res chain seq x y z
N MET A 1 7.82 14.62 -9.83
CA MET A 1 8.56 14.41 -8.57
C MET A 1 9.32 13.10 -8.65
N PRO A 2 10.68 13.13 -8.64
CA PRO A 2 11.55 11.94 -8.51
C PRO A 2 11.15 11.04 -7.33
N GLU A 3 11.44 9.74 -7.41
CA GLU A 3 11.05 8.77 -6.37
C GLU A 3 11.69 9.04 -5.00
N ALA A 4 12.94 9.51 -4.98
CA ALA A 4 13.64 9.90 -3.76
C ALA A 4 12.91 11.04 -3.04
N ASP A 5 12.53 12.09 -3.76
CA ASP A 5 11.77 13.22 -3.20
C ASP A 5 10.41 12.77 -2.64
N ARG A 6 9.73 11.83 -3.30
CA ARG A 6 8.46 11.26 -2.77
C ARG A 6 8.70 10.51 -1.47
N ALA A 7 9.76 9.70 -1.43
CA ALA A 7 10.11 8.91 -0.27
C ALA A 7 10.48 9.81 0.92
N GLU A 8 11.20 10.91 0.69
CA GLU A 8 11.53 11.89 1.72
C GLU A 8 10.27 12.53 2.33
N VAL A 9 9.32 12.97 1.49
CA VAL A 9 8.05 13.54 1.95
C VAL A 9 7.26 12.53 2.79
N LEU A 10 7.22 11.26 2.37
CA LEU A 10 6.53 10.19 3.13
C LEU A 10 7.24 9.88 4.45
N ALA A 11 8.58 9.80 4.45
CA ALA A 11 9.38 9.52 5.63
C ALA A 11 9.31 10.64 6.67
N ALA A 12 8.98 11.88 6.27
CA ALA A 12 8.76 13.00 7.18
C ALA A 12 7.42 12.92 7.94
N LEU A 13 6.50 12.03 7.56
CA LEU A 13 5.24 11.85 8.28
C LEU A 13 5.48 11.14 9.61
N ARG A 14 5.00 11.73 10.72
CA ARG A 14 5.13 11.17 12.07
C ARG A 14 4.65 9.71 12.21
N ALA A 15 3.71 9.28 11.37
CA ALA A 15 3.13 7.93 11.42
C ALA A 15 3.87 6.90 10.58
N VAL A 16 5.00 7.26 9.94
CA VAL A 16 5.76 6.39 9.04
C VAL A 16 7.09 6.04 9.69
N ASP A 17 7.31 4.75 9.95
CA ASP A 17 8.57 4.24 10.52
C ASP A 17 9.62 3.95 9.42
N ALA A 18 9.18 3.55 8.24
CA ALA A 18 10.05 3.18 7.12
C ALA A 18 9.37 3.37 5.76
N VAL A 19 10.17 3.64 4.73
CA VAL A 19 9.74 3.74 3.33
C VAL A 19 10.66 2.86 2.47
N VAL A 20 10.07 2.08 1.58
CA VAL A 20 10.80 1.23 0.63
C VAL A 20 10.44 1.66 -0.79
N ILE A 21 11.46 1.97 -1.58
CA ILE A 21 11.33 2.21 -3.02
C ILE A 21 11.56 0.88 -3.73
N PHE A 22 10.71 0.56 -4.71
CA PHE A 22 10.81 -0.62 -5.53
C PHE A 22 10.42 -0.30 -6.98
N ALA A 23 10.95 -1.05 -7.93
CA ALA A 23 10.80 -0.78 -9.36
C ALA A 23 9.76 -1.67 -10.04
N GLU A 24 9.34 -2.76 -9.37
CA GLU A 24 8.30 -3.65 -9.88
C GLU A 24 6.92 -2.98 -9.97
N ASP A 25 6.08 -3.46 -10.88
CA ASP A 25 4.71 -2.96 -11.06
C ASP A 25 3.79 -3.31 -9.87
N THR A 26 4.12 -4.37 -9.13
CA THR A 26 3.38 -4.83 -7.93
C THR A 26 4.35 -4.99 -6.76
N ALA A 27 3.83 -4.85 -5.54
CA ALA A 27 4.62 -4.91 -4.32
C ALA A 27 4.68 -6.33 -3.71
N GLU A 28 4.33 -7.38 -4.46
CA GLU A 28 4.22 -8.76 -3.94
C GLU A 28 5.54 -9.25 -3.33
N ARG A 29 6.68 -8.93 -3.96
CA ARG A 29 8.01 -9.31 -3.46
C ARG A 29 8.35 -8.61 -2.16
N GLN A 30 8.03 -7.33 -2.05
CA GLN A 30 8.28 -6.53 -0.86
C GLN A 30 7.38 -7.00 0.28
N VAL A 31 6.12 -7.30 -0.02
CA VAL A 31 5.16 -7.84 0.94
C VAL A 31 5.56 -9.24 1.41
N ASP A 32 6.03 -10.13 0.54
CA ASP A 32 6.52 -11.46 0.94
C ASP A 32 7.82 -11.39 1.76
N ALA A 33 8.69 -10.41 1.48
CA ALA A 33 9.90 -10.19 2.26
C ALA A 33 9.63 -9.59 3.66
N ILE A 34 8.72 -8.61 3.73
CA ILE A 34 8.38 -7.92 4.98
C ILE A 34 7.42 -8.75 5.84
N ARG A 35 6.53 -9.50 5.20
CA ARG A 35 5.45 -10.30 5.81
C ARG A 35 4.63 -9.49 6.82
N PRO A 36 4.00 -8.37 6.43
CA PRO A 36 3.19 -7.57 7.36
C PRO A 36 2.03 -8.39 7.93
N ASP A 37 1.79 -8.25 9.24
CA ASP A 37 0.61 -8.83 9.90
C ASP A 37 -0.70 -8.22 9.37
N ILE A 38 -0.65 -6.95 8.97
CA ILE A 38 -1.80 -6.21 8.43
C ILE A 38 -1.36 -5.43 7.18
N TYR A 39 -2.01 -5.68 6.04
CA TYR A 39 -1.87 -4.92 4.80
C TYR A 39 -3.09 -4.02 4.59
N VAL A 40 -2.84 -2.73 4.38
CA VAL A 40 -3.89 -1.72 4.23
C VAL A 40 -3.82 -1.08 2.85
N LYS A 41 -4.96 -1.00 2.15
CA LYS A 41 -5.12 -0.19 0.93
C LYS A 41 -6.33 0.74 1.04
N GLY A 42 -6.13 2.00 0.68
CA GLY A 42 -7.23 2.95 0.49
C GLY A 42 -7.87 2.81 -0.90
N GLY A 43 -9.16 3.16 -0.99
CA GLY A 43 -9.89 3.23 -2.26
C GLY A 43 -11.00 2.19 -2.39
N ASP A 44 -11.75 2.28 -3.48
CA ASP A 44 -13.02 1.59 -3.68
C ASP A 44 -12.88 0.13 -4.19
N TRP A 45 -11.99 -0.62 -3.53
CA TRP A 45 -11.70 -2.03 -3.83
C TRP A 45 -12.83 -2.99 -3.42
N GLN A 46 -13.88 -2.49 -2.77
CA GLN A 46 -15.03 -3.27 -2.31
C GLN A 46 -15.99 -3.64 -3.44
N SER A 47 -15.93 -2.95 -4.58
CA SER A 47 -16.82 -3.18 -5.75
C SER A 47 -16.51 -4.43 -6.58
N GLY A 48 -15.55 -5.27 -6.16
CA GLY A 48 -15.44 -6.67 -6.59
C GLY A 48 -14.73 -6.94 -7.94
N ALA A 49 -14.36 -5.92 -8.71
CA ALA A 49 -13.76 -6.16 -10.04
C ALA A 49 -12.26 -6.49 -10.03
N ARG A 50 -11.50 -6.11 -8.99
CA ARG A 50 -10.06 -6.41 -8.86
C ARG A 50 -9.64 -6.27 -7.40
N ARG A 51 -8.89 -7.22 -6.83
CA ARG A 51 -8.17 -7.05 -5.54
C ARG A 51 -6.68 -6.78 -5.84
N PRO A 52 -5.95 -6.09 -4.95
CA PRO A 52 -4.49 -6.01 -5.04
C PRO A 52 -3.87 -7.41 -5.00
N LEU A 53 -2.87 -7.69 -5.83
CA LEU A 53 -2.24 -9.02 -5.89
C LEU A 53 -1.53 -9.35 -4.57
N GLU A 54 -1.03 -8.34 -3.87
CA GLU A 54 -0.41 -8.46 -2.57
C GLU A 54 -1.35 -9.06 -1.52
N ALA A 55 -2.67 -8.91 -1.68
CA ALA A 55 -3.65 -9.47 -0.74
C ALA A 55 -3.52 -11.00 -0.64
N ALA A 56 -3.30 -11.69 -1.76
CA ALA A 56 -3.14 -13.15 -1.77
C ALA A 56 -1.84 -13.58 -1.06
N VAL A 57 -0.76 -12.81 -1.23
CA VAL A 57 0.51 -13.03 -0.53
C VAL A 57 0.31 -12.92 0.98
N VAL A 58 -0.34 -11.84 1.44
CA VAL A 58 -0.61 -11.61 2.87
C VAL A 58 -1.46 -12.72 3.49
N GLU A 59 -2.54 -13.10 2.79
CA GLU A 59 -3.46 -14.15 3.25
C GLU A 59 -2.78 -15.53 3.27
N SER A 60 -1.81 -15.79 2.40
CA SER A 60 -1.09 -17.08 2.32
C SER A 60 -0.33 -17.45 3.60
N TYR A 61 0.08 -16.44 4.38
CA TYR A 61 0.76 -16.64 5.65
C TYR A 61 -0.08 -16.24 6.88
N GLY A 62 -1.39 -16.03 6.69
CA GLY A 62 -2.32 -15.72 7.78
C GLY A 62 -2.41 -14.24 8.19
N GLY A 63 -1.83 -13.33 7.39
CA GLY A 63 -1.96 -11.90 7.59
C GLY A 63 -3.36 -11.37 7.24
N LEU A 64 -3.65 -10.15 7.67
CA LEU A 64 -4.96 -9.52 7.52
C LEU A 64 -4.93 -8.43 6.43
N VAL A 65 -5.88 -8.50 5.51
CA VAL A 65 -6.09 -7.43 4.51
C VAL A 65 -7.22 -6.50 4.97
N ARG A 66 -6.99 -5.19 4.92
CA ARG A 66 -7.96 -4.15 5.27
C ARG A 66 -8.08 -3.09 4.18
N PHE A 67 -9.31 -2.73 3.86
CA PHE A 67 -9.61 -1.67 2.90
C PHE A 67 -10.20 -0.46 3.62
N MET A 68 -9.58 0.70 3.43
CA MET A 68 -10.09 1.95 3.99
C MET A 68 -11.05 2.62 3.00
N PRO A 69 -12.16 3.20 3.50
CA PRO A 69 -13.11 3.91 2.65
C PRO A 69 -12.44 5.08 1.93
N TYR A 70 -12.88 5.36 0.71
CA TYR A 70 -12.44 6.53 -0.04
C TYR A 70 -12.96 7.82 0.63
N LEU A 71 -12.13 8.86 0.64
CA LEU A 71 -12.48 10.19 1.17
C LEU A 71 -12.62 11.19 0.00
N PRO A 72 -13.84 11.63 -0.33
CA PRO A 72 -14.06 12.61 -1.40
C PRO A 72 -13.35 13.95 -1.15
N GLY A 73 -12.94 14.64 -2.23
CA GLY A 73 -12.28 15.96 -2.16
C GLY A 73 -10.86 15.94 -1.59
N ARG A 74 -10.24 14.75 -1.50
CA ARG A 74 -8.87 14.54 -1.04
C ARG A 74 -8.13 13.67 -2.05
N SER A 75 -7.89 14.23 -3.24
CA SER A 75 -7.15 13.59 -4.33
C SER A 75 -5.99 14.47 -4.77
N THR A 76 -4.90 13.86 -5.24
CA THR A 76 -3.75 14.57 -5.79
C THR A 76 -3.94 14.99 -7.25
N SER A 77 -5.07 14.65 -7.85
CA SER A 77 -5.41 14.96 -9.26
C SER A 77 -6.36 16.15 -9.40
N GLU A 78 -6.63 16.87 -8.31
CA GLU A 78 -7.35 18.15 -8.31
C GLU A 78 -6.37 19.34 -8.28
#